data_AF-A0AAW3TNU6-F1
#
_entry.id   AF-A0AAW3TNU6-F1
#
_cell.length_a   1.000
_cell.length_b   1.000
_cell.length_c   1.000
_cell.angle_alpha   90.00
_cell.angle_beta   90.00
_cell.angle_gamma   90.00
#
_symmetry.space_group_name_H-M   'P 1'
#
loop_
_entity.id
_entity.type
_entity.pdbx_description
1 polymer ?
#
loop_
_entity_poly.entity_id
_entity_poly.type
_entity_poly.pdbx_seq_one_letter_code
_entity_poly.pdbx_strand_id
1 'polypeptide(L)' 'MWTTVLTIIAITIPALYCLARGIIDLRARRYGWGLIGVFSAILLFLIPIPTNVIKLDLPVSGQ' A
#
# COMPACT_ATOMS: atom_id res chain seq x y z
N MET A 1 0.76 5.76 16.21
CA MET A 1 -0.34 4.80 15.96
C MET A 1 -1.35 5.37 14.97
N TRP A 2 -1.98 6.51 15.25
CA TRP A 2 -2.93 7.16 14.33
C TRP A 2 -2.36 7.47 12.95
N THR A 3 -1.14 7.97 12.87
CA THR A 3 -0.48 8.29 11.59
C THR A 3 -0.33 7.05 10.70
N THR A 4 0.16 5.94 11.24
CA THR A 4 0.34 4.68 10.51
C THR A 4 -0.99 4.14 9.99
N VAL A 5 -2.06 4.20 10.80
CA VAL A 5 -3.42 3.79 10.40
C VAL A 5 -3.94 4.65 9.25
N LEU A 6 -3.76 5.97 9.33
CA LEU A 6 -4.16 6.89 8.26
C LEU A 6 -3.37 6.63 6.96
N THR A 7 -2.06 6.34 7.05
CA THR A 7 -1.24 6.00 5.88
C THR A 7 -1.73 4.72 5.21
N ILE A 8 -2.07 3.69 5.98
CA ILE A 8 -2.60 2.42 5.44
C ILE A 8 -3.93 2.67 4.70
N ILE A 9 -4.85 3.44 5.28
CA ILE A 9 -6.14 3.76 4.64
C ILE A 9 -5.92 4.57 3.36
N ALA A 10 -5.03 5.56 3.40
CA ALA A 10 -4.70 6.42 2.26
C ALA A 10 -4.07 5.67 1.09
N ILE A 11 -3.40 4.53 1.32
CA ILE A 11 -2.84 3.67 0.26
C ILE A 11 -3.87 2.62 -0.20
N THR A 12 -4.60 2.01 0.73
CA THR A 12 -5.48 0.86 0.45
C THR A 12 -6.71 1.26 -0.36
N ILE A 13 -7.37 2.37 -0.03
CA ILE A 13 -8.56 2.84 -0.76
C ILE A 13 -8.24 3.10 -2.24
N PRO A 14 -7.23 3.92 -2.60
CA PRO A 14 -6.91 4.14 -4.00
C PRO A 14 -6.37 2.88 -4.68
N ALA A 15 -5.63 2.01 -4.00
CA ALA A 15 -5.19 0.74 -4.59
C ALA A 15 -6.38 -0.14 -5.02
N LEU A 16 -7.42 -0.26 -4.16
CA LEU A 16 -8.66 -0.97 -4.49
C LEU A 16 -9.41 -0.30 -5.65
N TYR A 17 -9.47 1.03 -5.65
CA TYR A 17 -10.11 1.78 -6.73
C TYR A 17 -9.40 1.57 -8.07
N CYS A 18 -8.07 1.66 -8.10
CA CYS A 18 -7.25 1.42 -9.29
C CYS A 18 -7.40 -0.01 -9.81
N LEU A 19 -7.48 -1.01 -8.91
CA LEU A 19 -7.78 -2.40 -9.28
C LEU A 19 -9.17 -2.56 -9.89
N ALA A 20 -10.21 -2.05 -9.23
CA ALA A 20 -11.58 -2.13 -9.73
C ALA A 20 -11.73 -1.44 -11.09
N ARG A 21 -11.13 -0.26 -11.24
CA ARG A 21 -11.16 0.50 -12.49
C ARG A 21 -10.35 -0.19 -13.59
N GLY A 22 -9.18 -0.74 -13.26
CA GLY A 22 -8.38 -1.56 -14.16
C GLY A 22 -9.14 -2.77 -14.69
N ILE A 23 -9.88 -3.48 -13.82
CA ILE A 23 -10.73 -4.62 -14.22
C ILE A 23 -11.87 -4.16 -15.15
N ILE A 24 -12.51 -3.02 -14.87
CA ILE A 24 -13.57 -2.46 -15.72
C ILE A 24 -13.01 -2.07 -17.10
N ASP A 25 -11.85 -1.41 -17.15
CA ASP A 25 -11.21 -0.98 -18.39
C ASP A 25 -10.71 -2.17 -19.23
N LEU A 26 -10.19 -3.23 -18.58
CA LEU A 26 -9.85 -4.49 -19.23
C LEU A 26 -11.09 -5.18 -19.82
N ARG A 27 -12.22 -5.19 -19.09
CA ARG A 27 -13.50 -5.69 -19.60
C ARG A 27 -14.01 -4.89 -20.80
N ALA A 28 -13.78 -3.58 -20.82
CA ALA A 28 -14.13 -2.71 -21.93
C ALA A 28 -13.17 -2.82 -23.13
N ARG A 29 -12.23 -3.78 -23.14
CA ARG A 29 -11.12 -3.91 -24.12
C ARG A 29 -10.27 -2.64 -24.27
N ARG A 30 -10.32 -1.74 -23.28
CA ARG A 30 -9.47 -0.54 -23.23
C ARG A 30 -8.18 -0.88 -22.50
N TYR A 31 -7.35 -1.71 -23.15
CA TYR A 31 -6.13 -2.26 -22.56
C TYR A 31 -5.17 -1.19 -22.04
N GLY A 32 -5.06 -0.04 -22.70
CA GLY A 32 -4.22 1.08 -22.24
C GLY A 32 -4.65 1.60 -20.87
N TRP A 33 -5.94 1.85 -20.68
CA TRP A 33 -6.49 2.33 -19.40
C TRP A 33 -6.44 1.25 -18.31
N GLY A 34 -6.69 -0.01 -18.68
CA GLY A 34 -6.54 -1.15 -17.78
C GLY A 34 -5.13 -1.30 -17.23
N LEU A 35 -4.11 -1.20 -18.11
CA LEU A 35 -2.70 -1.26 -17.74
C LEU A 35 -2.31 -0.14 -16.78
N ILE A 36 -2.73 1.10 -17.05
CA ILE A 36 -2.44 2.26 -16.19
C ILE A 36 -3.03 2.04 -14.79
N GLY A 37 -4.27 1.55 -14.69
CA GLY A 37 -4.92 1.25 -13.41
C GLY A 37 -4.16 0.18 -12.60
N VAL A 38 -3.78 -0.92 -13.24
CA VAL A 38 -3.00 -2.00 -12.59
C VAL A 38 -1.61 -1.50 -12.18
N PHE A 39 -0.92 -0.76 -13.03
CA PHE A 39 0.41 -0.22 -12.75
C PHE A 39 0.39 0.76 -11.58
N SER A 40 -0.65 1.61 -11.49
CA SER A 40 -0.83 2.53 -10.37
C SER A 40 -1.06 1.80 -9.05
N ALA A 41 -1.80 0.69 -9.04
CA ALA A 41 -1.98 -0.10 -7.84
C ALA A 41 -0.66 -0.74 -7.37
N ILE A 42 0.14 -1.27 -8.30
CA ILE A 42 1.46 -1.85 -7.99
C ILE A 42 2.40 -0.79 -7.38
N LEU A 43 2.42 0.42 -7.96
CA LEU A 43 3.22 1.52 -7.44
C LEU A 43 2.83 1.90 -6.01
N LEU A 44 1.54 1.92 -5.70
CA LEU A 44 1.05 2.18 -4.34
C LEU A 44 1.50 1.11 -3.34
N PHE A 45 1.54 -0.16 -3.74
CA PHE A 45 2.05 -1.24 -2.89
C PHE A 45 3.56 -1.18 -2.68
N LEU A 46 4.30 -0.54 -3.58
CA LEU A 46 5.75 -0.38 -3.45
C LEU A 46 6.14 0.76 -2.50
N ILE A 47 5.19 1.59 -2.05
CA ILE A 47 5.45 2.67 -1.10
C ILE A 47 5.88 2.07 0.24
N PRO A 48 7.10 2.35 0.73
CA PRO A 48 7.58 1.78 1.97
C PRO A 48 6.79 2.33 3.16
N ILE A 49 6.26 1.43 3.99
CA ILE A 49 5.55 1.79 5.21
C ILE A 49 6.59 2.07 6.30
N PRO A 50 6.58 3.26 6.94
CA PRO A 50 7.52 3.57 8.01
C PRO A 50 7.24 2.67 9.23
N THR A 51 8.06 1.64 9.41
CA THR A 51 8.04 0.74 10.55
C THR A 51 8.93 1.31 11.65
N ASN A 52 8.32 1.76 12.75
CA ASN A 52 9.09 2.14 13.93
C ASN A 52 9.54 0.87 14.64
N VAL A 53 10.81 0.51 14.48
CA VAL A 53 11.46 -0.55 15.27
C VAL A 53 11.69 -0.03 16.68
N ILE A 54 10.85 -0.49 17.61
CA ILE A 54 11.07 -0.28 19.04
C ILE A 54 12.19 -1.24 19.44
N LYS A 55 13.37 -0.71 19.73
CA LYS A 55 14.44 -1.51 20.35
C LYS A 55 14.02 -1.80 21.78
N LEU A 56 13.81 -3.08 22.07
CA LEU A 56 13.67 -3.56 23.44
C LEU A 56 15.07 -3.83 23.98
N ASP A 57 15.62 -2.88 24.72
CA ASP A 57 16.85 -3.14 25.48
C ASP A 57 16.45 -3.96 26.72
N LEU A 58 16.82 -5.24 26.70
CA LEU A 58 16.68 -6.12 27.87
C LEU A 58 17.65 -5.63 28.95
N PRO A 59 17.23 -5.54 30.23
CA PRO A 59 18.19 -5.36 31.30
C PRO A 59 19.12 -6.56 31.29
N VAL A 60 20.39 -6.34 30.94
CA VAL A 60 21.45 -7.32 31.19
C VAL A 60 21.55 -7.43 32.71
N SER A 61 20.84 -8.38 33.30
CA SER A 61 20.97 -8.76 34.70
C SER A 61 22.33 -9.44 34.85
N GLY A 62 23.35 -8.62 35.08
CA GLY A 62 24.73 -9.04 35.22
C GLY A 62 25.50 -8.06 36.11
N GLN A 63 24.97 -7.80 37.31
CA GLN A 63 25.73 -7.47 38.52
C GLN A 63 25.03 -8.09 39.73
#